data_AF-A0A6L7TKK1-F1
#
_entry.id   AF-A0A6L7TKK1-F1
#
_cell.length_a   1.000
_cell.length_b   1.000
_cell.length_c   1.000
_cell.angle_alpha   90.00
_cell.angle_beta   90.00
_cell.angle_gamma   90.00
#
_symmetry.space_group_name_H-M   'P 1'
#
loop_
_entity.id
_entity.type
_entity.pdbx_description
1 polymer ?
#
loop_
_entity_poly.entity_id
_entity_poly.type
_entity_poly.pdbx_seq_one_letter_code
_entity_poly.pdbx_strand_id
1 'polypeptide(L)'
;MDTTDDAWRVVLAYVRRWQVEMCYRSCKTDLAMESPRLWFWENRLKLLLMASLVYAFLLSLLTPPLAPLVQEILRHWCHRTGKRHRQVAIPLSRLRSALSSLWLTHHPSLSYTTPDSG
;
A
#
# COMPACT_ATOMS: atom_id res chain seq x y z
N MET A 1 8.47 -38.70 12.37
CA MET A 1 8.91 -37.41 11.80
C MET A 1 8.20 -37.28 10.46
N ASP A 2 7.06 -36.61 10.47
CA ASP A 2 6.14 -36.57 9.35
C ASP A 2 6.66 -35.60 8.28
N THR A 3 7.13 -36.13 7.15
CA THR A 3 7.87 -35.41 6.11
C THR A 3 7.03 -34.32 5.43
N THR A 4 5.69 -34.45 5.48
CA THR A 4 4.75 -33.51 4.86
C THR A 4 4.66 -32.19 5.61
N ASP A 5 4.59 -32.22 6.95
CA ASP A 5 4.50 -31.00 7.76
C ASP A 5 5.79 -30.19 7.70
N ASP A 6 6.94 -30.85 7.71
CA ASP A 6 8.23 -30.19 7.54
C ASP A 6 8.41 -29.60 6.14
N ALA A 7 7.94 -30.28 5.09
CA ALA A 7 7.90 -29.71 3.74
C ALA A 7 7.02 -28.44 3.69
N TRP A 8 5.87 -28.45 4.36
CA TRP A 8 4.98 -27.28 4.39
C TRP A 8 5.57 -26.11 5.17
N ARG A 9 6.34 -26.37 6.25
CA ARG A 9 7.09 -25.32 6.96
C ARG A 9 8.09 -24.62 6.04
N VAL A 10 8.82 -25.36 5.20
CA VAL A 10 9.77 -24.79 4.23
C VAL A 10 9.03 -23.94 3.19
N VAL A 11 7.91 -24.43 2.64
CA VAL A 11 7.09 -23.68 1.69
C VAL A 11 6.57 -22.39 2.32
N LEU A 12 6.01 -22.44 3.53
CA LEU A 12 5.50 -21.27 4.22
C LEU A 12 6.61 -20.25 4.55
N ALA A 13 7.81 -20.72 4.89
CA ALA A 13 8.97 -19.86 5.09
C ALA A 13 9.38 -19.14 3.78
N TYR A 14 9.37 -19.86 2.66
CA TYR A 14 9.66 -19.29 1.35
C TYR A 14 8.59 -18.27 0.91
N VAL A 15 7.31 -18.57 1.14
CA VAL A 15 6.21 -17.64 0.90
C VAL A 15 6.37 -16.36 1.73
N ARG A 16 6.70 -16.47 3.02
CA ARG A 16 6.96 -15.30 3.89
C ARG A 16 8.14 -14.47 3.39
N ARG A 17 9.23 -15.11 2.97
CA ARG A 17 10.38 -14.41 2.38
C ARG A 17 9.94 -13.62 1.13
N TRP A 18 9.18 -14.24 0.25
CA TRP A 18 8.67 -13.59 -0.96
C TRP A 18 7.77 -12.39 -0.63
N GLN A 19 6.93 -12.48 0.40
CA GLN A 19 6.13 -11.35 0.88
C GLN A 19 7.01 -10.15 1.29
N VAL A 20 8.13 -10.41 1.96
CA VAL A 20 9.10 -9.37 2.34
C VAL A 20 9.75 -8.75 1.09
N GLU A 21 10.15 -9.56 0.11
CA GLU A 21 10.72 -9.04 -1.15
C GLU A 21 9.71 -8.18 -1.94
N MET A 22 8.43 -8.58 -1.97
CA MET A 22 7.38 -7.78 -2.60
C MET A 22 7.13 -6.45 -1.87
N CYS A 23 7.23 -6.44 -0.53
CA CYS A 23 7.20 -5.22 0.28
C CYS A 23 8.35 -4.28 -0.11
N TYR A 24 9.59 -4.77 -0.12
CA TYR A 24 10.76 -3.97 -0.52
C TYR A 24 10.63 -3.42 -1.93
N ARG A 25 10.18 -4.24 -2.88
CA ARG A 25 9.94 -3.81 -4.26
C ARG A 25 8.91 -2.68 -4.31
N SER A 26 7.80 -2.80 -3.58
CA SER A 26 6.77 -1.76 -3.51
C SER A 26 7.30 -0.48 -2.88
N CYS A 27 8.04 -0.55 -1.78
CA CYS A 27 8.66 0.62 -1.13
C CYS A 27 9.64 1.34 -2.06
N LYS A 28 10.39 0.57 -2.85
CA LYS A 28 11.34 1.10 -3.83
C LYS A 28 10.66 1.73 -5.04
N THR A 29 9.77 1.00 -5.71
CA THR A 29 9.19 1.44 -7.00
C THR A 29 8.00 2.37 -6.84
N ASP A 30 7.14 2.10 -5.85
CA ASP A 30 5.84 2.78 -5.76
C ASP A 30 5.88 4.00 -4.81
N LEU A 31 6.80 3.97 -3.84
CA LEU A 31 7.03 5.04 -2.85
C LEU A 31 8.37 5.79 -3.07
N ALA A 32 9.19 5.35 -4.04
CA ALA A 32 10.46 5.98 -4.41
C ALA A 32 11.40 6.24 -3.21
N MET A 33 11.38 5.37 -2.19
CA MET A 33 12.17 5.54 -0.96
C MET A 33 13.69 5.57 -1.20
N GLU A 34 14.17 5.04 -2.33
CA GLU A 34 15.58 5.07 -2.71
C GLU A 34 16.00 6.34 -3.47
N SER A 35 15.06 7.20 -3.87
CA SER A 35 15.34 8.45 -4.59
C SER A 35 14.85 9.72 -3.90
N PRO A 36 15.02 9.91 -2.57
CA PRO A 36 14.66 11.14 -1.91
C PRO A 36 15.64 12.25 -2.30
N ARG A 37 15.18 13.20 -3.12
CA ARG A 37 15.97 14.36 -3.61
C ARG A 37 16.19 15.47 -2.55
N LEU A 38 15.97 15.17 -1.28
CA LEU A 38 16.18 16.12 -0.18
C LEU A 38 17.66 16.19 0.16
N TRP A 39 18.18 17.37 0.50
CA TRP A 39 19.60 17.52 0.83
C TRP A 39 19.89 17.26 2.32
N PHE A 40 19.02 17.75 3.19
CA PHE A 40 19.15 17.61 4.65
C PHE A 40 18.70 16.23 5.15
N TRP A 41 19.48 15.67 6.09
CA TRP A 41 19.25 14.34 6.64
C TRP A 41 17.93 14.26 7.43
N GLU A 42 17.63 15.26 8.24
CA GLU A 42 16.41 15.29 9.05
C GLU A 42 15.15 15.31 8.18
N ASN A 43 15.20 16.05 7.07
CA ASN A 43 14.08 16.12 6.13
C ASN A 43 13.92 14.82 5.34
N ARG A 44 15.02 14.13 5.01
CA ARG A 44 14.96 12.77 4.45
C ARG A 44 14.27 11.80 5.39
N LEU A 45 14.63 11.80 6.67
CA LEU A 45 14.01 10.93 7.67
C LEU A 45 12.52 11.22 7.85
N LYS A 46 12.12 12.50 7.91
CA LYS A 46 10.70 12.89 7.96
C LYS A 46 9.92 12.40 6.74
N LEU A 47 10.48 12.54 5.54
CA LEU A 47 9.86 12.04 4.31
C LEU A 47 9.71 10.51 4.32
N LEU A 48 10.75 9.78 4.73
CA LEU A 48 10.71 8.32 4.82
C LEU A 48 9.71 7.84 5.87
N LEU A 49 9.57 8.56 6.99
CA LEU A 49 8.54 8.29 8.00
C LEU A 49 7.12 8.50 7.44
N MET A 50 6.88 9.58 6.70
CA MET A 50 5.59 9.78 6.04
C MET A 50 5.31 8.68 5.01
N ALA A 51 6.30 8.30 4.22
CA ALA A 51 6.17 7.22 3.25
C ALA A 51 5.89 5.86 3.91
N SER A 52 6.51 5.55 5.07
CA SER A 52 6.24 4.31 5.81
C SER A 52 4.84 4.30 6.44
N LEU A 53 4.34 5.44 6.92
CA LEU A 53 2.96 5.58 7.37
C LEU A 53 1.96 5.34 6.24
N VAL A 54 2.19 5.92 5.06
CA VAL A 54 1.35 5.67 3.87
C VAL A 54 1.37 4.20 3.50
N TYR A 55 2.55 3.56 3.53
CA TYR A 55 2.66 2.12 3.26
C TYR A 55 1.87 1.27 4.28
N ALA A 56 1.99 1.58 5.57
CA ALA A 56 1.25 0.89 6.63
C ALA A 56 -0.27 1.05 6.47
N PHE A 57 -0.73 2.24 6.07
CA PHE A 57 -2.12 2.49 5.73
C PHE A 57 -2.60 1.70 4.51
N LEU A 58 -1.81 1.62 3.44
CA LEU A 58 -2.16 0.80 2.28
C LEU A 58 -2.24 -0.69 2.64
N LEU A 59 -1.38 -1.16 3.54
CA LEU A 59 -1.41 -2.54 4.02
C LEU A 59 -2.63 -2.82 4.92
N SER A 60 -3.03 -1.86 5.77
CA SER A 60 -4.23 -2.01 6.60
C SER A 60 -5.51 -2.09 5.77
N LEU A 61 -5.56 -1.41 4.62
CA LEU A 61 -6.66 -1.53 3.65
C LEU A 61 -6.71 -2.91 2.96
N LEU A 62 -5.57 -3.61 2.86
CA LEU A 62 -5.49 -4.96 2.30
C LEU A 62 -5.98 -6.06 3.27
N THR A 63 -6.44 -5.69 4.46
CA THR A 63 -6.99 -6.65 5.42
C THR A 63 -8.35 -7.21 4.96
N PRO A 64 -8.70 -8.45 5.34
CA PRO A 64 -9.94 -9.11 4.93
C PRO A 64 -11.24 -8.29 5.11
N PRO A 65 -11.47 -7.54 6.21
CA PRO A 65 -12.72 -6.80 6.37
C PRO A 65 -12.87 -5.64 5.38
N LEU A 66 -11.77 -5.08 4.91
CA LEU A 66 -11.74 -3.93 3.99
C LEU A 66 -11.58 -4.36 2.52
N ALA A 67 -11.33 -5.65 2.27
CA ALA A 67 -11.22 -6.22 0.93
C ALA A 67 -12.40 -5.90 -0.02
N PRO A 68 -13.68 -5.99 0.38
CA PRO A 68 -14.79 -5.64 -0.53
C PRO A 68 -14.80 -4.15 -0.89
N LEU A 69 -14.50 -3.26 0.07
CA LEU A 69 -14.39 -1.83 -0.15
C LEU A 69 -13.27 -1.52 -1.16
N VAL A 70 -12.09 -2.12 -0.96
CA VAL A 70 -10.95 -1.97 -1.86
C VAL A 70 -11.29 -2.45 -3.27
N GLN A 71 -11.99 -3.58 -3.41
CA GLN A 71 -12.43 -4.06 -4.71
C GLN A 71 -13.39 -3.08 -5.40
N GLU A 72 -14.30 -2.46 -4.67
CA GLU A 72 -15.25 -1.51 -5.23
C GLU A 72 -14.55 -0.22 -5.69
N ILE A 73 -13.65 0.31 -4.87
CA ILE A 73 -12.81 1.46 -5.23
C ILE A 73 -11.99 1.16 -6.48
N LEU A 74 -11.38 -0.03 -6.56
CA LEU A 74 -10.62 -0.45 -7.73
C LEU A 74 -11.51 -0.61 -8.97
N ARG A 75 -12.74 -1.11 -8.84
CA ARG A 75 -13.67 -1.22 -9.98
C ARG A 75 -14.09 0.14 -10.52
N HIS A 76 -14.31 1.09 -9.63
CA HIS A 76 -14.82 2.43 -9.97
C HIS A 76 -13.73 3.35 -10.51
N TRP A 77 -12.56 3.41 -9.84
CA TRP A 77 -11.48 4.36 -10.13
C TRP A 77 -10.29 3.76 -10.87
N CYS A 78 -10.24 2.44 -11.01
CA CYS A 78 -9.20 1.71 -11.75
C CYS A 78 -9.84 0.60 -12.59
N HIS A 79 -10.84 0.96 -13.40
CA HIS A 79 -11.59 0.01 -14.21
C HIS A 79 -10.65 -0.84 -15.08
N ARG A 80 -10.76 -2.17 -14.99
CA ARG A 80 -9.84 -3.08 -15.69
C ARG A 80 -10.56 -4.12 -16.54
N THR A 81 -10.41 -3.95 -17.84
CA THR A 81 -10.75 -4.89 -18.91
C THR A 81 -9.60 -5.90 -19.09
N GLY A 82 -9.69 -7.09 -18.47
CA GLY A 82 -8.77 -8.19 -18.77
C GLY A 82 -8.65 -9.31 -17.74
N LYS A 83 -9.03 -10.55 -18.12
CA LYS A 83 -9.09 -11.75 -17.25
C LYS A 83 -7.74 -12.16 -16.62
N ARG A 84 -6.59 -11.91 -17.28
CA ARG A 84 -5.25 -12.34 -16.84
C ARG A 84 -4.74 -11.67 -15.55
N HIS A 85 -5.31 -10.53 -15.18
CA HIS A 85 -4.79 -9.73 -14.07
C HIS A 85 -5.59 -9.84 -12.77
N ARG A 86 -6.65 -10.65 -12.76
CA ARG A 86 -7.50 -10.89 -11.58
C ARG A 86 -6.87 -11.86 -10.57
N GLN A 87 -5.85 -12.61 -11.00
CA GLN A 87 -5.17 -13.67 -10.23
C GLN A 87 -3.78 -13.25 -9.74
N VAL A 88 -3.25 -12.10 -10.19
CA VAL A 88 -1.94 -11.59 -9.79
C VAL A 88 -2.13 -10.62 -8.62
N ALA A 89 -1.31 -10.76 -7.58
CA ALA A 89 -1.28 -9.85 -6.43
C ALA A 89 -1.40 -8.39 -6.91
N ILE A 90 -2.41 -7.69 -6.40
CA ILE A 90 -2.72 -6.31 -6.78
C ILE A 90 -1.49 -5.47 -6.39
N PRO A 91 -0.78 -4.85 -7.35
CA PRO A 91 0.35 -4.01 -7.01
C PRO A 91 -0.17 -2.79 -6.24
N LEU A 92 0.41 -2.53 -5.06
CA LEU A 92 -0.01 -1.47 -4.13
C LEU A 92 -0.08 -0.08 -4.80
N SER A 93 0.74 0.17 -5.83
CA SER A 93 0.64 1.33 -6.72
C SER A 93 -0.76 1.57 -7.30
N ARG A 94 -1.53 0.52 -7.61
CA ARG A 94 -2.89 0.70 -8.15
C ARG A 94 -3.87 1.13 -7.08
N LEU A 95 -3.78 0.54 -5.89
CA LEU A 95 -4.57 0.99 -4.75
C LEU A 95 -4.28 2.46 -4.46
N ARG A 96 -2.99 2.85 -4.47
CA ARG A 96 -2.56 4.24 -4.34
C ARG A 96 -3.16 5.15 -5.42
N SER A 97 -3.17 4.71 -6.68
CA SER A 97 -3.69 5.51 -7.81
C SER A 97 -5.21 5.67 -7.75
N ALA A 98 -5.94 4.61 -7.39
CA ALA A 98 -7.38 4.64 -7.18
C ALA A 98 -7.76 5.58 -6.03
N LEU A 99 -7.04 5.49 -4.91
CA LEU A 99 -7.21 6.39 -3.77
C LEU A 99 -6.89 7.84 -4.14
N SER A 100 -5.82 8.08 -4.91
CA SER A 100 -5.51 9.43 -5.41
C SER A 100 -6.66 10.01 -6.24
N SER A 101 -7.28 9.20 -7.08
CA SER A 101 -8.42 9.62 -7.91
C SER A 101 -9.68 9.87 -7.07
N LEU A 102 -9.91 9.02 -6.07
CA LEU A 102 -10.98 9.19 -5.08
C LEU A 102 -10.83 10.52 -4.33
N TRP A 103 -9.63 10.81 -3.82
CA TRP A 103 -9.34 12.05 -3.07
C TRP A 103 -9.41 13.32 -3.92
N LEU A 104 -9.07 13.23 -5.22
CA LEU A 104 -9.26 14.35 -6.15
C LEU A 104 -10.74 14.60 -6.44
N THR A 105 -11.58 13.57 -6.41
CA THR A 105 -13.02 13.71 -6.67
C THR A 105 -13.77 14.15 -5.42
N HIS A 106 -13.40 13.60 -4.27
CA HIS A 106 -13.96 13.91 -2.97
C HIS A 106 -12.87 14.55 -2.13
N HIS A 107 -12.64 15.84 -2.36
CA HIS A 107 -11.70 16.61 -1.54
C HIS A 107 -12.14 16.49 -0.08
N PRO A 108 -11.27 15.95 0.81
CA PRO A 108 -11.59 15.91 2.22
C PRO A 108 -11.64 17.37 2.66
N SER A 109 -12.83 17.84 3.04
CA SER A 109 -12.99 19.14 3.69
C SER A 109 -12.27 19.04 5.03
N LEU A 110 -11.00 19.43 5.05
CA LEU A 110 -10.27 19.73 6.28
C LEU A 110 -10.90 20.99 6.84
N SER A 111 -12.07 20.83 7.46
CA SER A 111 -12.68 21.85 8.29
C SER A 111 -11.82 21.96 9.54
N TYR A 112 -10.70 22.67 9.43
CA TYR A 112 -9.99 23.13 10.60
C TYR A 112 -10.89 24.18 11.23
N THR A 113 -11.61 23.79 12.28
CA THR A 113 -12.24 24.76 13.17
C THR A 113 -11.09 25.53 13.81
N THR A 114 -10.76 26.71 13.30
CA THR A 114 -9.94 27.65 14.04
C THR A 114 -10.67 27.91 15.36
N PRO A 115 -10.06 27.64 16.53
CA PRO A 115 -10.66 28.07 17.78
C PRO A 115 -10.72 29.60 17.74
N ASP A 116 -11.94 30.14 17.78
CA ASP A 116 -12.19 31.57 17.88
C ASP A 116 -11.40 32.12 19.07
N SER A 117 -10.45 33.00 18.77
CA SER A 117 -9.69 33.75 19.75
C SER A 117 -10.54 34.94 20.17
N GLY A 118 -11.31 34.77 21.24
CA GLY A 118 -11.98 35.86 21.97
C GLY A 118 -11.10 36.42 23.07
#